data_AF-A0A7W2B754-F1
#
_entry.id   AF-A0A7W2B754-F1
#
_cell.length_a   1.000
_cell.length_b   1.000
_cell.length_c   1.000
_cell.angle_alpha   90.00
_cell.angle_beta   90.00
_cell.angle_gamma   90.00
#
_symmetry.space_group_name_H-M   'P 1'
#
loop_
_entity.id
_entity.type
_entity.pdbx_description
1 polymer ?
#
loop_
_entity_poly.entity_id
_entity_poly.type
_entity_poly.pdbx_seq_one_letter_code
_entity_poly.pdbx_strand_id
1 'polypeptide(L)'
;MANHAAGDGGIPPRNVAKDGLTRVMTLGGHYGLRNHTVKGLRDHKGKKVLCETLPFTPDEAAAAEEAGIDTMKVRFDPKQPH
;
A
#
# COMPACT_ATOMS: atom_id res chain seq x y z
N MET A 1 11.63 -2.83 -12.19
CA MET A 1 10.82 -1.72 -11.65
C MET A 1 9.37 -1.98 -12.00
N ALA A 2 8.67 -2.80 -11.21
CA ALA A 2 7.25 -3.05 -11.43
C ALA A 2 6.46 -1.87 -10.85
N ASN A 3 5.73 -1.20 -11.72
CA ASN A 3 4.98 0.01 -11.38
C ASN A 3 3.72 -0.41 -10.61
N HIS A 4 3.71 -0.25 -9.28
CA HIS A 4 2.53 -0.56 -8.45
C HIS A 4 1.55 0.61 -8.33
N ALA A 5 1.74 1.66 -9.14
CA ALA A 5 0.63 2.50 -9.55
C ALA A 5 -0.16 1.73 -10.62
N ALA A 6 -1.32 1.17 -10.27
CA ALA A 6 -2.37 0.89 -11.26
C ALA A 6 -2.98 2.23 -11.74
N GLY A 7 -2.12 3.14 -12.18
CA GLY A 7 -2.40 4.48 -12.69
C GLY A 7 -2.26 4.54 -14.22
N ASP A 8 -2.28 3.39 -14.89
CA ASP A 8 -2.39 3.27 -16.35
C ASP A 8 -3.85 3.22 -16.83
N GLY A 9 -4.83 3.21 -15.90
CA GLY A 9 -6.26 3.09 -16.19
C GLY A 9 -6.78 1.66 -16.27
N GLY A 10 -5.94 0.64 -16.04
CA GLY A 10 -6.32 -0.77 -16.02
C GLY A 10 -6.99 -1.20 -14.71
N ILE A 11 -8.00 -2.08 -14.79
CA ILE A 11 -8.60 -2.71 -13.60
C ILE A 11 -7.63 -3.80 -13.10
N PRO A 12 -7.14 -3.73 -11.85
CA PRO A 12 -6.28 -4.76 -11.28
C PRO A 12 -6.95 -6.14 -11.29
N PRO A 13 -6.17 -7.23 -11.48
CA PRO A 13 -6.70 -8.57 -11.54
C PRO A 13 -7.50 -8.92 -10.27
N ARG A 14 -8.50 -9.79 -10.41
CA ARG A 14 -9.36 -10.15 -9.27
C ARG A 14 -8.65 -11.04 -8.23
N ASN A 15 -7.59 -11.75 -8.61
CA ASN A 15 -6.95 -12.78 -7.78
C ASN A 15 -5.68 -12.27 -7.05
N VAL A 16 -5.64 -10.99 -6.70
CA VAL A 16 -4.51 -10.34 -6.02
C VAL A 16 -4.37 -10.71 -4.54
N ALA A 17 -5.38 -11.39 -3.98
CA ALA A 17 -5.35 -11.85 -2.60
C ALA A 17 -4.23 -12.88 -2.34
N LYS A 18 -3.81 -13.62 -3.39
CA LYS A 18 -2.66 -14.54 -3.32
C LYS A 18 -1.35 -13.82 -3.05
N ASP A 19 -1.27 -12.56 -3.46
CA ASP A 19 -0.09 -11.71 -3.31
C ASP A 19 -0.19 -10.85 -2.02
N GLY A 20 -1.15 -11.13 -1.14
CA GLY A 20 -1.39 -10.36 0.09
C GLY A 20 -2.03 -8.98 -0.17
N LEU A 21 -2.51 -8.72 -1.38
CA LEU A 21 -3.05 -7.42 -1.78
C LEU A 21 -4.58 -7.44 -1.81
N THR A 22 -5.16 -6.29 -1.44
CA THR A 22 -6.60 -6.03 -1.55
C THR A 22 -6.86 -5.04 -2.67
N ARG A 23 -7.78 -5.39 -3.57
CA ARG A 23 -8.27 -4.47 -4.59
C ARG A 23 -9.20 -3.43 -3.95
N VAL A 24 -8.91 -2.17 -4.20
CA VAL A 24 -9.71 -1.03 -3.71
C VAL A 24 -10.20 -0.20 -4.88
N MET A 25 -11.29 0.54 -4.66
CA MET A 25 -11.76 1.57 -5.56
C MET A 25 -11.69 2.91 -4.82
N THR A 26 -11.07 3.91 -5.44
CA THR A 26 -11.01 5.27 -4.90
C THR A 26 -12.36 5.96 -5.09
N LEU A 27 -12.59 7.05 -4.37
CA LEU A 27 -13.80 7.88 -4.53
C LEU A 27 -13.94 8.40 -5.98
N GLY A 28 -12.82 8.63 -6.66
CA GLY A 28 -12.79 9.04 -8.08
C GLY A 28 -13.06 7.90 -9.07
N GLY A 29 -13.40 6.69 -8.62
CA GLY A 29 -13.71 5.55 -9.49
C GLY A 29 -12.49 4.81 -10.04
N HIS A 30 -11.28 5.13 -9.58
CA HIS A 30 -10.06 4.43 -10.00
C HIS A 30 -9.84 3.19 -9.15
N TYR A 31 -9.46 2.09 -9.79
CA TYR A 31 -9.03 0.91 -9.06
C TYR A 31 -7.57 1.00 -8.65
N GLY A 32 -7.25 0.42 -7.50
CA GLY A 32 -5.89 0.30 -7.02
C GLY A 32 -5.70 -0.95 -6.17
N LEU A 33 -4.47 -1.18 -5.73
CA LEU A 33 -4.11 -2.25 -4.80
C LEU A 33 -3.60 -1.64 -3.49
N ARG A 34 -3.88 -2.30 -2.38
CA ARG A 34 -3.45 -1.92 -1.03
C ARG A 34 -3.15 -3.17 -0.21
N ASN A 35 -2.11 -3.11 0.62
CA ASN A 35 -1.73 -4.14 1.57
C ASN A 35 -2.85 -4.34 2.61
N HIS A 36 -3.31 -3.21 3.18
CA HIS A 36 -4.40 -3.17 4.15
C HIS A 36 -5.42 -2.10 3.80
N THR A 37 -6.70 -2.44 3.95
CA THR A 37 -7.81 -1.49 3.98
C THR A 37 -8.11 -1.10 5.43
N VAL A 38 -8.84 -0.01 5.67
CA VAL A 38 -9.31 0.35 7.02
C VAL A 38 -10.07 -0.82 7.68
N LYS A 39 -10.89 -1.54 6.91
CA LYS A 39 -11.54 -2.76 7.39
C LYS A 39 -10.52 -3.84 7.77
N GLY A 40 -9.54 -4.10 6.90
CA GLY A 40 -8.47 -5.08 7.18
C GLY A 40 -7.68 -4.76 8.46
N LEU A 41 -7.32 -3.49 8.66
CA LEU A 41 -6.65 -3.04 9.89
C LEU A 41 -7.52 -3.29 11.12
N ARG A 42 -8.83 -3.03 11.04
CA ARG A 42 -9.78 -3.34 12.12
C ARG A 42 -9.88 -4.84 12.38
N ASP A 43 -9.89 -5.66 11.33
CA ASP A 43 -9.98 -7.11 11.44
C ASP A 43 -8.72 -7.75 12.07
N HIS A 44 -7.56 -7.09 11.95
CA HIS A 44 -6.30 -7.49 12.60
C HIS A 44 -6.17 -7.04 14.06
N LYS A 45 -7.00 -6.10 14.52
CA LYS A 45 -6.92 -5.56 15.89
C LYS A 45 -7.06 -6.68 16.92
N GLY A 46 -6.05 -6.81 17.78
CA GLY A 46 -5.99 -7.83 18.84
C GLY A 46 -5.60 -9.24 18.36
N LYS A 47 -5.30 -9.43 17.07
CA LYS A 47 -4.87 -10.73 16.51
C LYS A 47 -3.39 -10.79 16.15
N LYS A 48 -2.83 -9.69 15.66
CA LYS A 48 -1.40 -9.56 15.39
C LYS A 48 -0.90 -8.15 15.69
N VAL A 49 0.39 -8.04 15.97
CA VAL A 49 1.10 -6.77 15.99
C VAL A 49 1.43 -6.41 14.54
N LEU A 50 1.12 -5.18 14.14
CA LEU A 50 1.48 -4.63 12.84
C LEU A 50 2.69 -3.71 13.02
N CYS A 51 3.67 -3.80 12.11
CA CYS A 51 4.81 -2.90 12.07
C CYS A 51 4.54 -1.74 11.10
N GLU A 52 4.83 -0.52 11.55
CA GLU A 52 4.78 0.68 10.73
C GLU A 52 6.18 1.30 10.62
N THR A 53 6.56 1.74 9.43
CA THR A 53 7.76 2.56 9.23
C THR A 53 7.45 3.82 8.42
N LEU A 54 8.41 4.73 8.40
CA LEU A 54 8.29 6.05 7.79
C LEU A 54 9.44 6.27 6.80
N PRO A 55 9.35 5.72 5.58
CA PRO A 55 10.36 5.93 4.56
C PRO A 55 10.32 7.37 4.05
N PHE A 56 11.51 7.93 3.80
CA PHE A 56 11.71 9.23 3.17
C PHE A 56 12.12 9.14 1.70
N THR A 57 12.63 7.99 1.27
CA THR A 57 13.07 7.77 -0.11
C THR A 57 12.40 6.51 -0.71
N PRO A 58 12.34 6.41 -2.06
CA PRO A 58 11.86 5.18 -2.70
C PRO A 58 12.67 3.94 -2.31
N ASP A 59 13.99 4.07 -2.13
CA ASP A 59 14.86 2.97 -1.74
C ASP A 59 14.55 2.47 -0.32
N GLU A 60 14.27 3.39 0.62
CA GLU A 60 13.79 3.02 1.95
C GLU A 60 12.42 2.34 1.93
N ALA A 61 11.52 2.79 1.06
CA ALA A 61 10.21 2.16 0.89
C ALA A 61 10.33 0.73 0.31
N ALA A 62 11.21 0.53 -0.67
CA ALA A 62 11.50 -0.78 -1.24
C ALA A 62 12.13 -1.72 -0.20
N ALA A 63 13.09 -1.22 0.59
CA ALA A 63 13.69 -1.99 1.67
C ALA A 63 12.67 -2.35 2.76
N ALA A 64 11.72 -1.47 3.07
CA ALA A 64 10.64 -1.75 4.01
C ALA A 64 9.69 -2.84 3.50
N GLU A 65 9.39 -2.84 2.20
CA GLU A 65 8.60 -3.90 1.55
C GLU A 65 9.33 -5.26 1.60
N GLU A 66 10.62 -5.29 1.25
CA GLU A 66 11.45 -6.50 1.30
C GLU A 66 11.58 -7.06 2.73
N ALA A 67 11.67 -6.16 3.72
CA ALA A 67 11.70 -6.52 5.14
C ALA A 67 10.33 -6.98 5.70
N GLY A 68 9.26 -6.93 4.90
CA GLY A 68 7.92 -7.37 5.29
C GLY A 68 7.21 -6.43 6.27
N ILE A 69 7.49 -5.11 6.21
CA ILE A 69 6.79 -4.12 7.03
C ILE A 69 5.33 -3.98 6.58
N ASP A 70 4.37 -4.08 7.51
CA ASP A 70 2.94 -4.12 7.19
C ASP A 70 2.41 -2.81 6.59
N THR A 71 2.81 -1.67 7.15
CA THR A 71 2.33 -0.34 6.73
C THR A 71 3.47 0.68 6.64
N MET A 72 3.34 1.60 5.68
CA MET A 72 4.25 2.74 5.54
C MET A 72 3.47 4.04 5.64
N LYS A 73 4.00 4.99 6.40
CA LYS A 73 3.49 6.36 6.41
C LYS A 73 4.32 7.18 5.43
N VAL A 74 3.66 7.86 4.51
CA VAL A 74 4.32 8.82 3.61
C VAL A 74 4.08 10.20 4.18
N ARG A 75 5.16 10.91 4.53
CA ARG A 75 5.06 12.33 4.86
C ARG A 75 5.02 13.12 3.55
N PHE A 76 3.95 13.88 3.36
CA PHE A 76 3.89 14.89 2.30
C PHE A 76 4.83 16.03 2.67
N ASP A 77 5.87 16.28 1.88
CA ASP A 77 6.63 17.53 1.93
C ASP A 77 6.02 18.53 0.95
N PRO A 78 5.40 19.63 1.42
CA PRO A 78 4.84 20.66 0.53
C PRO A 78 5.89 21.31 -0.38
N LYS A 79 7.18 21.25 -0.02
CA LYS A 79 8.30 21.77 -0.82
C LYS A 79 8.84 20.73 -1.80
N GLN A 80 8.54 19.45 -1.59
CA GLN A 80 8.91 18.34 -2.47
C GLN A 80 7.70 17.41 -2.64
N PRO A 81 6.69 17.81 -3.44
CA PRO A 81 5.43 17.08 -3.58
C PRO A 81 5.53 15.86 -4.51
N HIS A 82 6.75 15.44 -4.87
CA HIS A 82 7.06 14.43 -5.88
C HIS A 82 7.40 13.10 -5.23
#